data_AF-A0A1Y2WJL0-F1
#
_entry.id   AF-A0A1Y2WJL0-F1
#
_cell.length_a   1.000
_cell.length_b   1.000
_cell.length_c   1.000
_cell.angle_alpha   90.00
_cell.angle_beta   90.00
_cell.angle_gamma   90.00
#
_symmetry.space_group_name_H-M   'P 1'
#
loop_
_entity.id
_entity.type
_entity.pdbx_description
1 polymer ?
#
loop_
_entity_poly.entity_id
_entity_poly.type
_entity_poly.pdbx_seq_one_letter_code
_entity_poly.pdbx_strand_id
1 'polypeptide(L)'
;MSKQSQLRSLYRSLLRELPPRPLRPSSSSAQARSPIHQRLRQSFADDAPHEHAVAQADQLLQYLKAQRQYTTLLERYNPGMNMDEEERVRLTARRVGMDLPIEYENGGAKS
;
A
#
# COMPACT_ATOMS: atom_id res chain seq x y z
N MET A 1 -28.18 18.97 6.23
CA MET A 1 -27.82 17.63 5.69
C MET A 1 -28.07 16.60 6.79
N SER A 2 -28.70 15.46 6.49
CA SER A 2 -28.96 14.42 7.50
C SER A 2 -27.64 13.81 7.99
N LYS A 3 -27.45 13.65 9.30
CA LYS A 3 -26.26 13.01 9.91
C LYS A 3 -25.97 11.63 9.29
N GLN A 4 -27.02 10.88 8.92
CA GLN A 4 -26.90 9.60 8.23
C GLN A 4 -26.32 9.71 6.81
N SER A 5 -26.63 10.78 6.08
CA SER A 5 -26.07 11.01 4.73
C SER A 5 -24.56 11.29 4.78
N GLN A 6 -24.11 12.05 5.78
CA GLN A 6 -22.70 12.34 6.02
C GLN A 6 -21.91 11.08 6.40
N LEU A 7 -22.46 10.25 7.29
CA LEU A 7 -21.84 8.97 7.65
C LEU A 7 -21.70 8.02 6.45
N ARG A 8 -22.72 7.97 5.59
CA ARG A 8 -22.69 7.18 4.36
C ARG A 8 -21.64 7.66 3.37
N SER A 9 -21.49 8.98 3.18
CA SER A 9 -20.44 9.51 2.31
C SER A 9 -19.05 9.21 2.85
N LEU A 10 -18.86 9.35 4.16
CA LEU A 10 -17.59 9.11 4.84
C LEU A 10 -17.17 7.63 4.79
N TYR A 11 -18.12 6.73 5.05
CA TYR A 11 -17.90 5.28 4.88
C TYR A 11 -17.47 4.94 3.44
N ARG A 12 -18.14 5.53 2.44
CA ARG A 12 -17.82 5.29 1.02
C ARG A 12 -16.44 5.85 0.63
N SER A 13 -16.04 6.99 1.17
CA SER A 13 -14.69 7.52 0.93
C SER A 13 -13.62 6.61 1.54
N LEU A 14 -13.80 6.12 2.77
CA LEU A 14 -12.87 5.17 3.39
C LEU A 14 -12.75 3.88 2.60
N LEU A 15 -13.87 3.35 2.09
CA LEU A 15 -13.85 2.15 1.24
C LEU A 15 -13.10 2.35 -0.08
N ARG A 16 -12.99 3.58 -0.59
CA ARG A 16 -12.27 3.89 -1.83
C ARG A 16 -10.76 4.03 -1.63
N GLU A 17 -10.32 4.38 -0.43
CA GLU A 17 -8.89 4.41 -0.09
C GLU A 17 -8.33 2.99 0.16
N LEU A 18 -9.20 2.00 0.40
CA LEU A 18 -8.78 0.61 0.53
C LEU A 18 -8.47 0.00 -0.85
N PRO A 19 -7.45 -0.89 -0.96
CA PRO A 19 -7.06 -1.51 -2.21
C PRO A 19 -8.26 -2.18 -2.92
N PRO A 20 -8.46 -1.94 -4.23
CA PRO A 20 -9.55 -2.57 -4.97
C PRO A 20 -9.39 -4.08 -4.97
N ARG A 21 -10.45 -4.80 -4.62
CA ARG A 21 -10.44 -6.27 -4.60
C ARG A 21 -10.30 -6.79 -6.04
N PRO A 22 -9.36 -7.72 -6.33
CA PRO A 22 -9.33 -8.37 -7.62
C PRO A 22 -10.64 -9.14 -7.84
N LEU A 23 -11.34 -8.81 -8.91
CA LEU A 23 -12.59 -9.46 -9.34
C LEU A 23 -12.27 -10.87 -9.86
N ARG A 24 -11.94 -11.81 -8.96
CA ARG A 24 -11.86 -13.23 -9.35
C ARG A 24 -13.28 -13.78 -9.56
N PRO A 25 -13.55 -14.51 -10.66
CA PRO A 25 -14.86 -15.10 -10.91
C PRO A 25 -15.18 -16.12 -9.82
N SER A 26 -16.30 -15.92 -9.13
CA SER A 26 -16.70 -16.63 -7.92
C SER A 26 -17.47 -17.91 -8.27
N SER A 27 -16.92 -19.06 -7.92
CA SER A 27 -17.63 -20.35 -7.88
C SER A 27 -17.59 -20.91 -6.46
N SER A 28 -18.12 -20.15 -5.51
CA SER A 28 -18.62 -20.62 -4.21
C SER A 28 -18.92 -19.39 -3.38
N SER A 29 -20.11 -19.40 -2.77
CA SER A 29 -20.61 -18.45 -1.80
C SER A 29 -19.51 -17.79 -0.94
N ALA A 30 -19.49 -16.46 -0.82
CA ALA A 30 -18.65 -15.75 0.15
C ALA A 30 -17.14 -16.03 0.01
N GLN A 31 -16.43 -15.52 -1.00
CA GLN A 31 -16.10 -14.10 -1.14
C GLN A 31 -15.99 -13.36 0.23
N ALA A 32 -15.52 -14.02 1.29
CA ALA A 32 -15.44 -13.52 2.67
C ALA A 32 -15.04 -12.05 2.65
N ARG A 33 -15.95 -11.18 3.13
CA ARG A 33 -15.63 -9.77 3.32
C ARG A 33 -14.40 -9.75 4.20
N SER A 34 -13.30 -9.14 3.76
CA SER A 34 -12.09 -9.11 4.58
C SER A 34 -12.48 -8.61 5.99
N PRO A 35 -11.93 -9.20 7.07
CA PRO A 35 -12.35 -8.91 8.43
C PRO A 35 -12.36 -7.40 8.74
N ILE A 36 -11.46 -6.64 8.09
CA ILE A 36 -11.42 -5.17 8.18
C ILE A 36 -12.67 -4.46 7.64
N HIS A 37 -13.26 -4.92 6.53
CA HIS A 37 -14.50 -4.35 5.98
C HIS A 37 -15.71 -4.66 6.89
N GLN A 38 -15.71 -5.83 7.53
CA GLN A 38 -16.74 -6.21 8.49
C GLN A 38 -16.64 -5.36 9.77
N ARG A 39 -15.43 -5.19 10.32
CA ARG A 39 -15.19 -4.34 11.49
C ARG A 39 -15.55 -2.88 11.23
N LEU A 40 -15.15 -2.34 10.07
CA LEU A 40 -15.51 -0.98 9.66
C LEU A 40 -17.03 -0.83 9.53
N ARG A 41 -17.70 -1.81 8.93
CA ARG A 41 -19.17 -1.77 8.84
C ARG A 41 -19.83 -1.77 10.22
N GLN A 42 -19.36 -2.61 11.14
CA GLN A 42 -19.88 -2.67 12.51
C GLN A 42 -19.71 -1.32 13.22
N SER A 43 -18.53 -0.70 13.11
CA SER A 43 -18.29 0.61 13.76
C SER A 43 -19.17 1.76 13.23
N PHE A 44 -19.68 1.66 12.01
CA PHE A 44 -20.61 2.63 11.42
C PHE A 44 -22.10 2.25 11.54
N ALA A 45 -22.40 1.00 11.95
CA ALA A 45 -23.75 0.49 12.08
C ALA A 45 -24.30 0.55 13.51
N ASP A 46 -23.44 0.65 14.53
CA ASP A 46 -23.88 0.89 15.90
C ASP A 46 -24.66 2.22 16.02
N ASP A 47 -25.73 2.19 16.82
CA ASP A 47 -26.85 3.17 16.82
C ASP A 47 -26.45 4.60 17.21
N ALA A 48 -25.23 4.81 17.73
CA ALA A 48 -24.70 6.12 18.04
C ALA A 48 -23.19 6.16 17.76
N PRO A 49 -22.76 6.48 16.53
CA PRO A 49 -21.38 6.87 16.31
C PRO A 49 -21.14 8.13 17.15
N HIS A 50 -20.35 7.97 18.22
CA HIS A 50 -19.88 9.07 19.04
C HIS A 50 -19.27 10.13 18.11
N GLU A 51 -19.51 11.42 18.35
CA GLU A 51 -18.98 12.47 17.48
C GLU A 51 -17.46 12.38 17.32
N HIS A 52 -16.77 11.91 18.36
CA HIS A 52 -15.36 11.56 18.35
C HIS A 52 -15.00 10.47 17.33
N ALA A 53 -15.83 9.43 17.17
CA ALA A 53 -15.59 8.36 16.20
C ALA A 53 -15.71 8.87 14.75
N VAL A 54 -16.64 9.80 14.50
CA VAL A 54 -16.77 10.45 13.19
C VAL A 54 -15.55 11.30 12.88
N ALA A 55 -15.12 12.13 13.86
CA ALA A 55 -13.92 12.95 13.72
C ALA A 55 -12.64 12.11 13.50
N GLN A 56 -12.49 11.00 14.23
CA GLN A 56 -11.38 10.05 14.05
C GLN A 56 -11.39 9.44 12.64
N ALA A 57 -12.57 9.09 12.13
CA ALA A 57 -12.68 8.51 10.80
C ALA A 57 -12.35 9.52 9.70
N ASP A 58 -12.69 10.79 9.88
CA ASP A 58 -12.24 11.90 9.01
C ASP A 58 -10.72 12.09 9.06
N GLN A 59 -10.12 12.06 10.24
CA GLN A 59 -8.66 12.14 10.41
C GLN A 59 -7.95 10.97 9.72
N LEU A 60 -8.46 9.75 9.89
CA LEU A 60 -7.93 8.56 9.22
C LEU A 60 -7.99 8.71 7.70
N LEU A 61 -9.11 9.22 7.17
CA LEU A 61 -9.26 9.44 5.73
C LEU A 61 -8.21 10.43 5.20
N GLN A 62 -7.95 11.52 5.92
CA GLN A 62 -6.92 12.49 5.56
C GLN A 62 -5.53 11.86 5.58
N TYR A 63 -5.23 11.08 6.62
CA TYR A 63 -3.96 10.35 6.73
C TYR A 63 -3.74 9.38 5.56
N LEU A 64 -4.74 8.58 5.19
CA LEU A 64 -4.62 7.63 4.08
C LEU A 64 -4.35 8.33 2.74
N LYS A 65 -5.02 9.46 2.48
CA LYS A 65 -4.75 10.28 1.29
C LYS A 65 -3.34 10.84 1.29
N ALA A 66 -2.89 11.37 2.42
CA ALA A 66 -1.53 11.87 2.59
C ALA A 66 -0.49 10.76 2.38
N GLN A 67 -0.73 9.56 2.92
CA GLN A 67 0.14 8.40 2.74
C GLN A 67 0.27 8.02 1.27
N ARG A 68 -0.84 7.98 0.53
CA ARG A 68 -0.81 7.70 -0.92
C ARG A 68 0.01 8.75 -1.68
N GLN A 69 -0.22 10.03 -1.39
CA GLN A 69 0.54 11.13 -1.99
C GLN A 69 2.03 11.03 -1.63
N TYR A 70 2.35 10.71 -0.38
CA TYR A 70 3.71 10.47 0.08
C TYR A 70 4.37 9.34 -0.70
N THR A 71 3.72 8.19 -0.84
CA THR A 71 4.22 7.07 -1.66
C THR A 71 4.47 7.49 -3.11
N THR A 72 3.53 8.22 -3.72
CA THR A 72 3.70 8.72 -5.11
C THR A 72 4.86 9.71 -5.24
N LEU A 73 5.05 10.60 -4.27
CA LEU A 73 6.19 11.53 -4.25
C LEU A 73 7.50 10.75 -4.07
N LEU A 74 7.50 9.77 -3.17
CA LEU A 74 8.66 8.93 -2.90
C LEU A 74 9.10 8.16 -4.15
N GLU A 75 8.17 7.55 -4.87
CA GLU A 75 8.43 6.84 -6.14
C GLU A 75 8.97 7.79 -7.23
N ARG A 76 8.45 9.02 -7.31
CA ARG A 76 8.87 10.02 -8.30
C ARG A 76 10.28 10.54 -8.06
N TYR A 77 10.59 10.88 -6.81
CA TYR A 77 11.85 11.52 -6.46
C TYR A 77 12.94 10.51 -6.11
N ASN A 78 12.58 9.30 -5.69
CA ASN A 78 13.50 8.22 -5.36
C ASN A 78 13.17 6.94 -6.17
N PRO A 79 13.23 6.96 -7.51
CA PRO A 79 12.92 5.80 -8.34
C PRO A 79 13.88 4.61 -8.12
N GLY A 80 15.04 4.85 -7.49
CA GLY A 80 16.02 3.82 -7.15
C GLY A 80 15.88 3.23 -5.75
N MET A 81 14.81 3.53 -5.00
CA MET A 81 14.69 3.10 -3.60
C MET A 81 14.34 1.61 -3.42
N ASN A 82 13.80 0.97 -4.47
CA ASN A 82 13.55 -0.48 -4.54
C ASN A 82 14.58 -1.21 -5.43
N MET A 83 15.58 -0.51 -5.97
CA MET A 83 16.73 -1.16 -6.62
C MET A 83 17.77 -1.42 -5.53
N ASP A 84 18.08 -2.69 -5.30
CA ASP A 84 19.22 -3.04 -4.46
C ASP A 84 20.48 -2.36 -5.04
N GLU A 85 21.32 -1.81 -4.17
CA GLU A 85 22.50 -1.03 -4.58
C GLU A 85 23.42 -1.83 -5.53
N GLU A 86 23.41 -3.17 -5.39
CA GLU A 86 24.06 -4.14 -6.27
C GLU A 86 23.58 -4.09 -7.73
N GLU A 87 22.29 -3.89 -7.99
CA GLU A 87 21.73 -3.87 -9.35
C GLU A 87 22.06 -2.55 -10.06
N ARG A 88 22.15 -1.45 -9.31
CA ARG A 88 22.66 -0.16 -9.80
C ARG A 88 24.13 -0.23 -10.20
N VAL A 89 24.99 -0.87 -9.39
CA VAL A 89 26.42 -1.02 -9.70
C VAL A 89 26.62 -1.86 -10.96
N ARG A 90 25.89 -2.98 -11.10
CA ARG A 90 25.94 -3.83 -12.31
C ARG A 90 25.51 -3.10 -13.58
N LEU A 91 24.43 -2.31 -13.54
CA LEU A 91 23.93 -1.57 -14.71
C LEU A 91 24.83 -0.39 -15.09
N THR A 92 25.49 0.25 -14.12
CA THR A 92 26.42 1.36 -14.39
C THR A 92 27.72 0.84 -15.02
N ALA A 93 28.24 -0.31 -14.57
CA ALA A 93 29.42 -0.96 -15.15
C ALA A 93 29.22 -1.35 -16.63
N ARG A 94 28.05 -1.90 -16.99
CA ARG A 94 27.73 -2.24 -18.38
C ARG A 94 27.62 -1.02 -19.30
N ARG A 95 27.24 0.15 -18.78
CA ARG A 95 27.07 1.38 -19.58
C ARG A 95 28.40 2.05 -19.96
N VAL A 96 29.48 1.76 -19.25
CA VAL A 96 30.83 2.30 -19.52
C VAL A 96 31.74 1.31 -20.26
N GLY A 97 31.23 0.15 -20.69
CA GLY A 97 32.03 -0.86 -21.39
C GLY A 97 33.10 -1.51 -20.51
N MET A 98 32.88 -1.53 -19.19
CA MET A 98 33.78 -2.14 -18.22
C MET A 98 33.07 -3.35 -17.62
N ASP A 99 33.48 -4.56 -18.02
CA ASP A 99 33.06 -5.79 -17.34
C ASP A 99 33.57 -5.73 -15.89
N LEU A 100 32.64 -5.89 -14.94
CA LEU A 100 32.97 -5.96 -13.52
C LEU A 100 33.96 -7.13 -13.33
N PRO A 101 35.13 -6.94 -12.67
CA PRO A 101 36.03 -8.05 -12.42
C PRO A 101 35.29 -9.14 -11.63
N ILE A 102 35.40 -10.38 -12.10
CA ILE A 102 34.89 -11.56 -11.42
C ILE A 102 35.56 -11.57 -10.04
N GLU A 103 34.79 -11.47 -8.95
CA GLU A 103 35.35 -11.71 -7.64
C GLU A 103 35.93 -13.12 -7.65
N TYR A 104 37.24 -13.22 -7.43
CA TYR A 104 37.95 -14.50 -7.40
C TYR A 104 37.22 -15.42 -6.42
N GLU A 105 36.63 -16.48 -6.96
CA GLU A 105 36.14 -17.62 -6.22
C GLU A 105 37.32 -18.18 -5.43
N ASN A 106 37.36 -17.92 -4.11
CA ASN A 106 38.37 -18.49 -3.23
C ASN A 106 38.00 -19.97 -2.94
N GLY A 107 38.00 -20.79 -4.00
CA GLY A 107 37.96 -22.24 -3.98
C GLY A 107 39.36 -22.77 -4.30
N GLY A 108 40.04 -23.29 -3.28
CA GLY A 108 41.50 -23.49 -3.31
C GLY A 108 42.05 -24.70 -4.05
N ALA A 109 43.39 -24.77 -4.11
CA ALA A 109 44.19 -26.01 -4.15
C ALA A 109 45.70 -25.69 -4.18
N LYS A 110 46.39 -26.14 -3.12
CA LYS A 110 47.73 -26.74 -3.03
C LYS A 110 48.89 -26.22 -3.92
N SER A 111 49.98 -25.87 -3.25
CA SER A 111 51.32 -26.42 -3.50
C SER A 111 52.05 -26.59 -2.18
#